data_AF-A0A4V2J866-F1
#
_entry.id   AF-A0A4V2J866-F1
#
_cell.length_a   1.000
_cell.length_b   1.000
_cell.length_c   1.000
_cell.angle_alpha   90.00
_cell.angle_beta   90.00
_cell.angle_gamma   90.00
#
_symmetry.space_group_name_H-M   'P 1'
#
loop_
_entity.id
_entity.type
_entity.pdbx_description
1 polymer ?
#
loop_
_entity_poly.entity_id
_entity_poly.type
_entity_poly.pdbx_seq_one_letter_code
_entity_poly.pdbx_strand_id
1 'polypeptide(L)'
;MSSYEWFAQGVGVVAFLVGITTFFNRNELRFKYQLSIYSAIIGLHFFLMGAHSASAAAELNAVRTVISTRTRSNWVMLVFIVLTLGFGGYSLQHAMELLPIIGTVASTWALFRTRGLTTRCVMWCSTACWVTHNIWLGSIGGSLIEGSFLLMNGFNIIRFRRMQRRGIDPFKVEKKA
;
A
#
# COMPACT_ATOMS: atom_id res chain seq x y z
N MET A 1 -20.83 -17.84 16.67
CA MET A 1 -20.29 -16.50 16.38
C MET A 1 -20.18 -15.72 17.67
N SER A 2 -18.96 -15.50 18.13
CA SER A 2 -18.67 -14.97 19.46
C SER A 2 -18.50 -13.45 19.42
N SER A 3 -18.68 -12.74 20.54
CA SER A 3 -18.62 -11.28 20.63
C SER A 3 -17.30 -10.66 20.09
N TYR A 4 -16.23 -11.45 20.02
CA TYR A 4 -14.95 -11.05 19.41
C TYR A 4 -15.05 -10.84 17.89
N GLU A 5 -15.87 -11.63 17.19
CA GLU A 5 -16.01 -11.57 15.73
C GLU A 5 -16.79 -10.34 15.29
N TRP A 6 -17.81 -9.96 16.07
CA TRP A 6 -18.57 -8.72 15.84
C TRP A 6 -17.70 -7.47 16.05
N PHE A 7 -16.81 -7.50 17.05
CA PHE A 7 -15.85 -6.41 17.25
C PHE A 7 -14.85 -6.33 16.09
N ALA A 8 -14.31 -7.48 15.65
CA ALA A 8 -13.41 -7.53 14.50
C ALA A 8 -14.10 -7.00 13.21
N GLN A 9 -15.36 -7.36 12.97
CA GLN A 9 -16.12 -6.83 11.83
C GLN A 9 -16.36 -5.32 11.92
N GLY A 10 -16.65 -4.79 13.12
CA GLY A 10 -16.76 -3.35 13.35
C GLY A 10 -15.48 -2.59 12.98
N VAL A 11 -14.31 -3.13 13.37
CA VAL A 11 -12.99 -2.59 12.99
C VAL A 11 -12.78 -2.63 11.46
N GLY A 12 -13.23 -3.70 10.80
CA GLY A 12 -13.20 -3.82 9.34
C GLY A 12 -14.03 -2.76 8.61
N VAL A 13 -15.21 -2.41 9.13
CA VAL A 13 -16.06 -1.33 8.58
C VAL A 13 -15.39 0.03 8.71
N VAL A 14 -14.76 0.29 9.87
CA VAL A 14 -13.99 1.53 10.08
C VAL A 14 -12.81 1.60 9.11
N ALA A 15 -12.09 0.49 8.88
CA ALA A 15 -11.03 0.42 7.88
C ALA A 15 -11.56 0.76 6.47
N PHE A 16 -12.74 0.26 6.12
CA PHE A 16 -13.36 0.52 4.82
C PHE A 16 -13.71 2.00 4.62
N LEU A 17 -14.31 2.63 5.63
CA LEU A 17 -14.63 4.07 5.61
C LEU A 17 -13.39 4.94 5.52
N VAL A 18 -12.36 4.64 6.33
CA VAL A 18 -11.07 5.32 6.28
C VAL A 18 -10.45 5.14 4.89
N GLY A 19 -10.47 3.91 4.35
CA GLY A 19 -10.02 3.60 2.99
C GLY A 19 -10.67 4.49 1.93
N ILE A 20 -11.99 4.63 1.93
CA ILE A 20 -12.70 5.49 0.97
C ILE A 20 -12.21 6.95 1.08
N THR A 21 -12.02 7.46 2.30
CA THR A 21 -11.54 8.83 2.52
C THR A 21 -10.05 9.02 2.16
N THR A 22 -9.22 7.97 2.31
CA THR A 22 -7.80 7.94 1.89
C THR A 22 -7.63 8.41 0.45
N PHE A 23 -8.55 7.95 -0.38
CA PHE A 23 -8.47 8.12 -1.82
C PHE A 23 -9.03 9.44 -2.34
N PHE A 24 -9.84 10.14 -1.55
CA PHE A 24 -10.32 11.48 -1.89
C PHE A 24 -9.27 12.57 -1.65
N ASN A 25 -8.24 12.29 -0.85
CA ASN A 25 -7.27 13.31 -0.48
C ASN A 25 -6.31 13.66 -1.62
N ARG A 26 -6.32 14.94 -1.98
CA ARG A 26 -5.51 15.54 -3.04
C ARG A 26 -4.03 15.72 -2.65
N ASN A 27 -3.72 15.68 -1.36
CA ASN A 27 -2.39 15.90 -0.80
C ASN A 27 -1.69 14.53 -0.59
N GLU A 28 -0.51 14.33 -1.18
CA GLU A 28 0.28 13.07 -1.13
C GLU A 28 0.67 12.72 0.30
N LEU A 29 0.99 13.72 1.14
CA LEU A 29 1.26 13.50 2.55
C LEU A 29 0.00 12.97 3.26
N ARG A 30 -1.16 13.59 3.03
CA ARG A 30 -2.42 13.11 3.63
C ARG A 30 -2.82 11.73 3.10
N PHE A 31 -2.60 11.47 1.82
CA PHE A 31 -2.81 10.15 1.21
C PHE A 31 -1.92 9.09 1.87
N LYS A 32 -0.61 9.35 2.02
CA LYS A 32 0.32 8.43 2.68
C LYS A 32 -0.02 8.22 4.16
N TYR A 33 -0.40 9.28 4.89
CA TYR A 33 -0.86 9.15 6.28
C TYR A 33 -2.13 8.31 6.38
N GLN A 34 -3.13 8.57 5.56
CA GLN A 34 -4.37 7.79 5.58
C GLN A 34 -4.17 6.36 5.07
N LEU A 35 -3.25 6.15 4.12
CA LEU A 35 -2.84 4.82 3.68
C LEU A 35 -2.20 4.04 4.83
N SER A 36 -1.34 4.68 5.62
CA SER A 36 -0.76 4.07 6.81
C SER A 36 -1.81 3.78 7.90
N ILE A 37 -2.70 4.74 8.18
CA ILE A 37 -3.79 4.54 9.15
C ILE A 37 -4.68 3.38 8.71
N TYR A 38 -5.06 3.34 7.44
CA TYR A 38 -5.79 2.20 6.87
C TYR A 38 -5.02 0.89 7.06
N SER A 39 -3.73 0.86 6.74
CA SER A 39 -2.89 -0.33 6.88
C SER A 39 -2.73 -0.77 8.34
N ALA A 40 -2.71 0.16 9.30
CA ALA A 40 -2.70 -0.16 10.72
C ALA A 40 -4.05 -0.76 11.19
N ILE A 41 -5.17 -0.17 10.77
CA ILE A 41 -6.51 -0.65 11.15
C ILE A 41 -6.78 -2.02 10.54
N ILE A 42 -6.42 -2.25 9.27
CA ILE A 42 -6.60 -3.55 8.63
C ILE A 42 -5.64 -4.61 9.21
N GLY A 43 -4.43 -4.22 9.62
CA GLY A 43 -3.52 -5.08 10.36
C GLY A 43 -4.14 -5.56 11.66
N LEU A 44 -4.66 -4.63 12.47
CA LEU A 44 -5.38 -4.94 13.70
C LEU A 44 -6.59 -5.85 13.47
N HIS A 45 -7.36 -5.62 12.39
CA HIS A 45 -8.47 -6.50 12.02
C HIS A 45 -8.00 -7.93 11.73
N PHE A 46 -6.93 -8.11 10.95
CA PHE A 46 -6.39 -9.44 10.66
C PHE A 46 -5.78 -10.11 11.88
N PHE A 47 -5.15 -9.34 12.76
CA PHE A 47 -4.69 -9.85 14.05
C PHE A 47 -5.84 -10.40 14.88
N LEU A 48 -6.94 -9.65 15.00
CA LEU A 48 -8.15 -10.06 15.72
C LEU A 48 -8.84 -11.27 15.07
N MET A 49 -8.69 -11.47 13.76
CA MET A 49 -9.17 -12.66 13.04
C MET A 49 -8.22 -13.86 13.11
N GLY A 50 -7.06 -13.73 13.79
CA GLY A 50 -6.06 -14.80 13.89
C GLY A 50 -5.17 -14.96 12.66
N ALA A 51 -5.24 -14.05 11.68
CA ALA A 51 -4.41 -14.04 10.48
C ALA A 51 -3.11 -13.24 10.71
N HIS A 52 -2.18 -13.83 11.47
CA HIS A 52 -0.96 -13.18 11.95
C HIS A 52 -0.02 -12.72 10.82
N SER A 53 0.08 -13.49 9.74
CA SER A 53 0.89 -13.16 8.56
C SER A 53 0.36 -11.92 7.82
N ALA A 54 -0.96 -11.82 7.65
CA ALA A 54 -1.61 -10.67 7.02
C ALA A 54 -1.51 -9.42 7.89
N SER A 55 -1.60 -9.57 9.22
CA SER A 55 -1.36 -8.47 10.16
C SER A 55 0.05 -7.90 10.05
N ALA A 56 1.06 -8.77 10.09
CA ALA A 56 2.47 -8.35 10.02
C ALA A 56 2.78 -7.64 8.69
N ALA A 57 2.26 -8.14 7.56
CA ALA A 57 2.43 -7.50 6.26
C ALA A 57 1.78 -6.10 6.22
N ALA A 58 0.59 -5.96 6.79
CA ALA A 58 -0.13 -4.68 6.84
C ALA A 58 0.59 -3.65 7.73
N GLU A 59 1.09 -4.07 8.90
CA GLU A 59 1.87 -3.21 9.79
C GLU A 59 3.19 -2.76 9.17
N LEU A 60 3.92 -3.67 8.52
CA LEU A 60 5.15 -3.34 7.79
C LEU A 60 4.88 -2.28 6.70
N ASN A 61 3.77 -2.41 5.98
CA ASN A 61 3.37 -1.42 4.98
C ASN A 61 2.99 -0.07 5.62
N ALA A 62 2.31 -0.09 6.77
CA ALA A 62 1.95 1.11 7.52
C ALA A 62 3.21 1.88 7.98
N VAL A 63 4.18 1.16 8.57
CA VAL A 63 5.45 1.70 9.06
C VAL A 63 6.28 2.25 7.90
N ARG A 64 6.46 1.48 6.82
CA ARG A 64 7.19 1.91 5.62
C ARG A 64 6.61 3.20 5.03
N THR A 65 5.28 3.25 4.92
CA THR A 65 4.59 4.42 4.36
C THR A 65 4.80 5.66 5.23
N VAL A 66 4.72 5.55 6.56
CA VAL A 66 4.98 6.67 7.50
C VAL A 66 6.43 7.12 7.45
N ILE A 67 7.37 6.18 7.40
CA ILE A 67 8.78 6.56 7.32
C ILE A 67 9.07 7.29 6.02
N SER A 68 8.41 6.91 4.91
CA SER A 68 8.51 7.62 3.63
C SER A 68 7.90 9.03 3.64
N THR A 69 7.00 9.34 4.58
CA THR A 69 6.48 10.71 4.76
C THR A 69 7.36 11.56 5.66
N ARG A 70 7.97 10.96 6.69
CA ARG A 70 8.86 11.66 7.63
C ARG A 70 10.27 11.87 7.09
N THR A 71 10.78 10.94 6.27
CA THR A 71 12.16 10.96 5.81
C THR A 71 12.24 10.75 4.30
N ARG A 72 13.03 11.59 3.62
CA ARG A 72 13.41 11.39 2.20
C ARG A 72 14.89 11.01 2.05
N SER A 73 15.49 10.48 3.10
CA SER A 73 16.90 10.09 3.09
C SER A 73 17.12 8.89 2.17
N ASN A 74 18.11 8.98 1.27
CA ASN A 74 18.50 7.88 0.40
C ASN A 74 18.96 6.66 1.21
N TRP A 75 19.53 6.86 2.41
CA TRP A 75 19.96 5.78 3.30
C TRP A 75 18.78 4.96 3.82
N VAL A 76 17.70 5.62 4.26
CA VAL A 76 16.52 4.93 4.79
C VAL A 76 15.82 4.13 3.68
N MET A 77 15.75 4.69 2.47
CA MET A 77 15.27 3.96 1.30
C MET A 77 16.13 2.72 1.01
N LEU A 78 17.46 2.86 1.04
CA LEU A 78 18.38 1.76 0.81
C LEU A 78 18.20 0.64 1.84
N VAL A 79 18.05 0.99 3.12
CA VAL A 79 17.78 0.01 4.19
C VAL A 79 16.52 -0.80 3.89
N PHE A 80 15.41 -0.16 3.53
CA PHE A 80 14.18 -0.89 3.17
C PHE A 80 14.35 -1.77 1.93
N ILE A 81 15.10 -1.31 0.92
CA ILE A 81 15.38 -2.10 -0.28
C ILE A 81 16.24 -3.32 0.07
N VAL A 82 17.31 -3.14 0.84
CA VAL A 82 18.21 -4.23 1.26
C VAL A 82 17.46 -5.22 2.14
N LEU A 83 16.62 -4.76 3.08
CA LEU A 83 15.77 -5.64 3.89
C LEU A 83 14.80 -6.43 3.00
N THR A 84 14.13 -5.77 2.05
CA THR A 84 13.19 -6.42 1.12
C THR A 84 13.90 -7.47 0.27
N LEU A 85 15.09 -7.16 -0.25
CA LEU A 85 15.89 -8.10 -1.04
C LEU A 85 16.48 -9.22 -0.19
N GLY A 86 16.84 -8.95 1.06
CA GLY A 86 17.37 -9.95 1.99
C GLY A 86 16.31 -10.96 2.40
N PHE A 87 15.14 -10.48 2.85
CA PHE A 87 14.01 -11.36 3.17
C PHE A 87 13.46 -12.05 1.93
N GLY A 88 13.28 -11.31 0.84
CA GLY A 88 12.80 -11.87 -0.43
C GLY A 88 13.74 -12.94 -0.98
N GLY A 89 15.05 -12.65 -1.00
CA GLY A 89 16.07 -13.55 -1.52
C GLY A 89 16.27 -14.82 -0.69
N TYR A 90 16.15 -14.73 0.65
CA TYR A 90 16.23 -15.91 1.52
C TYR A 90 15.01 -16.82 1.38
N SER A 91 13.85 -16.25 1.02
CA SER A 91 12.60 -17.00 0.84
C SER A 91 12.31 -17.40 -0.60
N LEU A 92 13.21 -17.14 -1.57
CA LEU A 92 13.01 -17.52 -2.97
C LEU A 92 12.99 -19.04 -3.14
N GLN A 93 11.79 -19.60 -3.19
CA GLN A 93 11.56 -20.99 -3.59
C GLN A 93 11.04 -21.08 -5.02
N HIS A 94 10.33 -20.04 -5.50
CA HIS A 94 9.73 -20.03 -6.84
C HIS A 94 9.95 -18.71 -7.57
N ALA A 95 10.13 -18.78 -8.90
CA ALA A 95 10.30 -17.59 -9.75
C ALA A 95 9.14 -16.58 -9.66
N MET A 96 7.95 -17.05 -9.25
CA MET A 96 6.77 -16.19 -9.05
C MET A 96 6.90 -15.25 -7.84
N GLU A 97 7.71 -15.59 -6.83
CA GLU A 97 7.99 -14.73 -5.68
C GLU A 97 8.88 -13.53 -6.04
N LEU A 98 9.56 -13.60 -7.19
CA LEU A 98 10.42 -12.53 -7.69
C LEU A 98 9.62 -11.30 -8.16
N LEU A 99 8.40 -11.51 -8.65
CA LEU A 99 7.48 -10.44 -9.06
C LEU A 99 7.14 -9.45 -7.92
N PRO A 100 6.59 -9.88 -6.77
CA PRO A 100 6.27 -8.98 -5.67
C PRO A 100 7.53 -8.36 -5.06
N ILE A 101 8.69 -9.03 -5.10
CA ILE A 101 9.97 -8.45 -4.65
C ILE A 101 10.34 -7.25 -5.52
N ILE A 102 10.37 -7.41 -6.85
CA ILE A 102 10.65 -6.32 -7.79
C ILE A 102 9.64 -5.19 -7.62
N GLY A 103 8.35 -5.53 -7.49
CA GLY A 103 7.29 -4.55 -7.24
C GLY A 103 7.54 -3.75 -5.96
N THR A 104 7.90 -4.42 -4.86
CA THR A 104 8.16 -3.81 -3.55
C THR A 104 9.37 -2.88 -3.59
N VAL A 105 10.43 -3.28 -4.29
CA VAL A 105 11.62 -2.43 -4.49
C VAL A 105 11.27 -1.19 -5.32
N ALA A 106 10.53 -1.37 -6.42
CA ALA A 106 10.10 -0.26 -7.28
C ALA A 106 9.17 0.72 -6.56
N SER A 107 8.20 0.22 -5.78
CA SER A 107 7.28 1.05 -5.00
C SER A 107 7.99 1.77 -3.85
N THR A 108 8.96 1.12 -3.19
CA THR A 108 9.79 1.76 -2.16
C THR A 108 10.62 2.88 -2.76
N TRP A 109 11.30 2.65 -3.89
CA TRP A 109 12.01 3.71 -4.60
C TRP A 109 11.07 4.86 -4.99
N ALA A 110 9.89 4.55 -5.53
CA ALA A 110 8.91 5.55 -5.93
C ALA A 110 8.42 6.39 -4.74
N LEU A 111 8.16 5.78 -3.58
CA LEU A 111 7.70 6.48 -2.37
C LEU A 111 8.69 7.56 -1.90
N PHE A 112 9.99 7.31 -2.04
CA PHE A 112 11.05 8.23 -1.61
C PHE A 112 11.48 9.22 -2.71
N ARG A 113 11.51 8.80 -3.97
CA ARG A 113 12.14 9.56 -5.08
C ARG A 113 11.16 10.25 -6.02
N THR A 114 9.93 9.76 -6.13
CA THR A 114 8.93 10.34 -7.05
C THR A 114 7.90 11.18 -6.28
N ARG A 115 7.13 12.00 -6.99
CA ARG A 115 6.02 12.79 -6.44
C ARG A 115 4.78 12.64 -7.31
N GLY A 116 3.60 12.81 -6.71
CA GLY A 116 2.31 12.91 -7.39
C GLY A 116 1.87 11.63 -8.11
N LEU A 117 1.53 11.76 -9.39
CA LEU A 117 0.91 10.68 -10.16
C LEU A 117 1.87 9.51 -10.42
N THR A 118 3.16 9.80 -10.62
CA THR A 118 4.17 8.76 -10.90
C THR A 118 4.29 7.77 -9.74
N THR A 119 4.30 8.27 -8.50
CA THR A 119 4.34 7.42 -7.30
C THR A 119 3.16 6.47 -7.26
N ARG A 120 1.95 6.98 -7.55
CA ARG A 120 0.73 6.19 -7.55
C ARG A 120 0.74 5.12 -8.63
N CYS A 121 1.20 5.44 -9.84
CA CYS A 121 1.32 4.47 -10.93
C CYS A 121 2.31 3.34 -10.59
N VAL A 122 3.49 3.66 -10.04
CA VAL A 122 4.47 2.63 -9.67
C VAL A 122 3.96 1.78 -8.52
N MET A 123 3.31 2.39 -7.52
CA MET A 123 2.65 1.63 -6.44
C MET A 123 1.56 0.72 -7.00
N TRP A 124 0.76 1.18 -7.98
CA TRP A 124 -0.27 0.37 -8.61
C TRP A 124 0.30 -0.86 -9.35
N CYS A 125 1.38 -0.66 -10.13
CA CYS A 125 2.07 -1.79 -10.76
C CYS A 125 2.62 -2.76 -9.72
N SER A 126 3.21 -2.26 -8.63
CA SER A 126 3.67 -3.10 -7.52
C SER A 126 2.53 -3.89 -6.89
N THR A 127 1.38 -3.28 -6.65
CA THR A 127 0.20 -3.96 -6.11
C THR A 127 -0.30 -5.04 -7.07
N ALA A 128 -0.22 -4.82 -8.38
CA ALA A 128 -0.60 -5.84 -9.37
C ALA A 128 0.29 -7.08 -9.27
N CYS A 129 1.61 -6.90 -9.14
CA CYS A 129 2.56 -8.01 -8.95
C CYS A 129 2.24 -8.82 -7.68
N TRP A 130 1.89 -8.12 -6.61
CA TRP A 130 1.49 -8.70 -5.34
C TRP A 130 0.17 -9.48 -5.44
N VAL A 131 -0.85 -8.94 -6.11
CA VAL A 131 -2.12 -9.65 -6.36
C VAL A 131 -1.89 -10.94 -7.14
N THR A 132 -1.09 -10.90 -8.21
CA THR A 132 -0.77 -12.09 -9.01
C THR A 132 -0.08 -13.16 -8.16
N HIS A 133 0.89 -12.74 -7.33
CA HIS A 133 1.55 -13.64 -6.40
C HIS A 133 0.59 -14.24 -5.37
N ASN A 134 -0.27 -13.43 -4.75
CA ASN A 134 -1.22 -13.91 -3.75
C ASN A 134 -2.29 -14.83 -4.34
N ILE A 135 -2.73 -14.60 -5.58
CA ILE A 135 -3.63 -15.52 -6.30
C ILE A 135 -2.92 -16.86 -6.55
N TRP A 136 -1.67 -16.81 -7.00
CA TRP A 136 -0.87 -18.01 -7.25
C TRP A 136 -0.60 -18.81 -5.97
N LEU A 137 -0.31 -18.12 -4.86
CA LEU A 137 -0.11 -18.71 -3.54
C LEU A 137 -1.43 -19.21 -2.89
N GLY A 138 -2.59 -18.94 -3.50
CA GLY A 138 -3.91 -19.29 -2.95
C GLY A 138 -4.33 -18.46 -1.73
N SER A 139 -3.69 -17.32 -1.46
CA SER A 139 -3.97 -16.46 -0.32
C SER A 139 -5.20 -15.59 -0.57
N ILE A 140 -6.38 -16.12 -0.23
CA ILE A 140 -7.67 -15.40 -0.40
C ILE A 140 -7.64 -14.04 0.32
N GLY A 141 -7.08 -13.98 1.53
CA GLY A 141 -6.95 -12.74 2.29
C GLY A 141 -6.03 -11.72 1.61
N GLY A 142 -4.83 -12.15 1.18
CA GLY A 142 -3.88 -11.29 0.49
C GLY A 142 -4.43 -10.75 -0.83
N SER A 143 -5.05 -11.61 -1.63
CA SER A 143 -5.69 -11.23 -2.89
C SER A 143 -6.83 -10.24 -2.71
N LEU A 144 -7.65 -10.37 -1.64
CA LEU A 144 -8.73 -9.43 -1.36
C LEU A 144 -8.21 -8.03 -0.96
N ILE A 145 -7.22 -7.97 -0.07
CA ILE A 145 -6.65 -6.70 0.39
C ILE A 145 -5.98 -5.97 -0.77
N GLU A 146 -5.09 -6.67 -1.46
CA GLU A 146 -4.31 -6.06 -2.54
C GLU A 146 -5.14 -5.82 -3.78
N GLY A 147 -6.14 -6.67 -4.04
CA GLY A 147 -7.14 -6.44 -5.09
C GLY A 147 -7.93 -5.18 -4.80
N SER A 148 -8.36 -4.96 -3.55
CA SER A 148 -9.04 -3.72 -3.13
C SER A 148 -8.13 -2.50 -3.33
N PHE A 149 -6.86 -2.59 -2.94
CA PHE A 149 -5.88 -1.54 -3.19
C PHE A 149 -5.64 -1.28 -4.67
N LEU A 150 -5.57 -2.33 -5.49
CA LEU A 150 -5.37 -2.23 -6.92
C LEU A 150 -6.52 -1.49 -7.58
N LEU A 151 -7.76 -1.84 -7.24
CA LEU A 151 -8.96 -1.21 -7.77
C LEU A 151 -9.07 0.25 -7.31
N MET A 152 -8.92 0.52 -6.02
CA MET A 152 -9.02 1.87 -5.49
C MET A 152 -7.89 2.77 -6.04
N ASN A 153 -6.63 2.33 -5.99
CA ASN A 153 -5.52 3.13 -6.52
C ASN A 153 -5.65 3.34 -8.04
N GLY A 154 -6.09 2.32 -8.79
CA GLY A 154 -6.33 2.42 -10.23
C GLY A 154 -7.42 3.45 -10.58
N PHE A 155 -8.57 3.40 -9.90
CA PHE A 155 -9.65 4.38 -10.08
C PHE A 155 -9.16 5.82 -9.85
N ASN A 156 -8.37 6.02 -8.81
CA ASN A 156 -7.84 7.34 -8.49
C ASN A 156 -6.83 7.84 -9.51
N ILE A 157 -5.94 6.99 -10.00
CA ILE A 157 -5.01 7.36 -11.09
C ILE A 157 -5.81 7.84 -12.30
N ILE A 158 -6.87 7.13 -12.71
CA ILE A 158 -7.73 7.53 -13.83
C ILE A 158 -8.40 8.88 -13.54
N ARG A 159 -8.95 9.06 -12.33
CA ARG A 159 -9.59 10.32 -11.90
C ARG A 159 -8.61 11.50 -11.92
N PHE A 160 -7.40 11.33 -11.38
CA PHE A 160 -6.37 12.38 -11.37
C PHE A 160 -5.87 12.70 -12.78
N ARG A 161 -5.67 11.68 -13.62
CA ARG A 161 -5.29 11.86 -15.03
C ARG A 161 -6.38 12.60 -15.82
N ARG A 162 -7.66 12.33 -15.54
CA ARG A 162 -8.80 13.10 -16.09
C ARG A 162 -8.82 14.55 -15.62
N MET A 163 -8.51 14.83 -14.35
CA MET A 163 -8.41 16.20 -13.83
C MET A 163 -7.25 16.98 -14.48
N GLN A 164 -6.06 16.36 -14.61
CA GLN A 164 -4.92 16.98 -15.31
C GLN A 164 -5.25 17.31 -16.78
N ARG A 165 -5.96 16.43 -17.49
CA ARG A 165 -6.45 16.70 -18.86
C ARG A 165 -7.45 17.87 -18.93
N ARG A 166 -8.13 18.19 -17.83
CA ARG A 166 -9.03 19.37 -17.72
C ARG A 166 -8.30 20.63 -17.27
N GLY A 167 -6.96 20.63 -17.22
CA GLY A 167 -6.15 21.79 -16.81
C GLY A 167 -6.09 22.02 -15.29
N ILE A 168 -6.77 21.19 -14.50
CA ILE A 168 -6.72 21.25 -13.03
C ILE A 168 -5.58 20.34 -12.60
N ASP A 169 -4.44 20.90 -12.19
CA ASP A 169 -3.35 20.11 -11.62
C ASP A 169 -3.66 19.80 -10.14
N PRO A 170 -4.05 18.56 -9.79
CA PRO A 170 -4.41 18.22 -8.43
C PRO A 170 -3.19 18.21 -7.49
N PHE A 171 -1.97 18.20 -8.04
CA PHE A 171 -0.70 18.19 -7.29
C PHE A 171 0.01 19.55 -7.27
N LYS A 172 -0.65 20.64 -7.72
CA LYS A 172 -0.06 21.99 -7.80
C LYS A 172 0.44 22.51 -6.44
N VAL A 173 -0.22 22.12 -5.35
CA VAL A 173 0.16 22.49 -3.97
C VAL A 173 1.49 21.85 -3.56
N GLU A 174 1.82 20.70 -4.14
CA GLU A 174 2.98 19.86 -3.80
C GLU A 174 4.24 20.20 -4.60
N LYS A 175 4.07 20.89 -5.73
CA LYS A 175 5.17 21.49 -6.51
C LYS A 175 5.67 22.81 -5.90
N LYS A 176 4.90 23.44 -5.01
CA LYS A 176 5.23 24.70 -4.35
C LYS A 176 5.88 24.54 -2.96
N ALA A 177 6.04 23.29 -2.49
CA ALA A 177 6.68 22.92 -1.22
C ALA A 177 7.95 22.11 -1.46
#